data_AF-A0A534K3I3-F1
#
_entry.id   AF-A0A534K3I3-F1
#
_cell.length_a   1.000
_cell.length_b   1.000
_cell.length_c   1.000
_cell.angle_alpha   90.00
_cell.angle_beta   90.00
_cell.angle_gamma   90.00
#
_symmetry.space_group_name_H-M   'P 1'
#
loop_
_entity.id
_entity.type
_entity.pdbx_description
1 polymer ?
#
loop_
_entity_poly.entity_id
_entity_poly.type
_entity_poly.pdbx_seq_one_letter_code
_entity_poly.pdbx_strand_id
1 'polypeptide(L)' 'ATIGNFVGKQTIEAAKRAGFVSDDGILWINGVPHAQFVLMT' A
#
# COMPACT_ATOMS: atom_id res chain seq x y z
N ALA A 1 2.82 0.89 -17.41
CA ALA A 1 2.98 0.74 -15.95
C ALA A 1 1.65 1.02 -15.26
N THR A 2 1.28 0.19 -14.28
CA THR A 2 0.09 0.39 -13.44
C THR A 2 0.54 0.72 -12.02
N ILE A 3 -0.05 1.74 -11.42
CA ILE A 3 0.32 2.21 -10.07
C ILE A 3 -0.92 2.25 -9.18
N GLY A 4 -0.77 1.79 -7.93
CA GLY A 4 -1.79 1.91 -6.88
C GLY A 4 -1.21 2.59 -5.65
N ASN A 5 -1.82 3.69 -5.21
CA ASN A 5 -1.46 4.40 -3.98
C ASN A 5 -2.53 4.12 -2.91
N PHE A 6 -2.11 3.56 -1.78
CA PHE A 6 -3.00 3.14 -0.70
C PHE A 6 -2.70 3.96 0.54
N VAL A 7 -3.75 4.53 1.15
CA VAL A 7 -3.63 5.42 2.32
C VAL A 7 -4.68 5.05 3.35
N GLY A 8 -4.25 4.97 4.62
CA GLY A 8 -5.12 4.68 5.75
C GLY A 8 -5.22 3.19 6.09
N LYS A 9 -5.52 2.90 7.36
CA LYS A 9 -5.46 1.53 7.92
C LYS A 9 -6.31 0.54 7.13
N GLN A 10 -7.59 0.84 6.91
CA GLN A 10 -8.50 -0.08 6.21
C GLN A 10 -8.08 -0.35 4.76
N THR A 11 -7.59 0.69 4.08
CA THR A 11 -7.09 0.59 2.70
C THR A 11 -5.84 -0.29 2.63
N ILE A 12 -4.89 -0.10 3.54
CA ILE A 12 -3.67 -0.89 3.62
C ILE A 12 -4.00 -2.35 3.94
N GLU A 13 -4.88 -2.60 4.90
CA GLU A 13 -5.32 -3.97 5.22
C GLU A 13 -6.01 -4.66 4.02
N ALA A 14 -6.80 -3.93 3.24
CA ALA A 14 -7.38 -4.45 2.00
C ALA A 14 -6.32 -4.75 0.94
N ALA A 15 -5.37 -3.84 0.74
CA ALA A 15 -4.28 -4.00 -0.22
C ALA A 15 -3.34 -5.16 0.14
N LYS A 16 -3.07 -5.37 1.44
CA LYS A 16 -2.34 -6.53 1.96
C LYS A 16 -3.07 -7.84 1.65
N ARG A 17 -4.37 -7.92 1.98
CA ARG A 17 -5.19 -9.12 1.69
C ARG A 17 -5.25 -9.44 0.20
N ALA A 18 -5.22 -8.43 -0.65
CA ALA A 18 -5.21 -8.58 -2.10
C ALA A 18 -3.82 -8.89 -2.70
N GLY A 19 -2.75 -8.89 -1.88
CA GLY A 19 -1.39 -9.21 -2.32
C GLY A 19 -0.64 -8.06 -3.00
N PHE A 20 -1.15 -6.82 -2.93
CA PHE A 20 -0.51 -5.66 -3.55
C PHE A 20 0.54 -4.97 -2.66
N VAL A 21 0.50 -5.22 -1.34
CA VAL A 21 1.34 -4.55 -0.33
C VAL A 21 1.87 -5.57 0.68
N SER A 22 3.15 -5.49 1.03
CA SER A 22 3.75 -6.20 2.17
C SER A 22 3.90 -5.25 3.36
N ASP A 23 4.06 -5.80 4.57
CA ASP A 23 4.32 -4.99 5.78
C ASP A 23 5.57 -4.11 5.65
N ASP A 24 6.63 -4.63 5.04
CA ASP A 24 7.88 -3.91 4.80
C ASP A 24 7.73 -2.73 3.81
N GLY A 25 6.66 -2.73 3.02
CA GLY A 25 6.34 -1.69 2.05
C GLY A 25 5.49 -0.54 2.60
N ILE A 26 5.19 -0.53 3.91
CA ILE A 26 4.32 0.47 4.54
C ILE A 26 5.15 1.61 5.13
N LEU A 27 4.93 2.82 4.61
CA LEU A 27 5.45 4.06 5.16
C LEU A 27 4.41 4.68 6.11
N TRP A 28 4.85 5.15 7.28
CA TRP A 28 4.00 5.86 8.22
C TRP A 28 4.25 7.36 8.17
N ILE A 29 3.21 8.14 7.87
CA ILE A 29 3.26 9.61 7.81
C ILE A 29 2.22 10.14 8.79
N ASN A 30 2.66 10.88 9.81
CA ASN A 30 1.80 11.43 10.86
C ASN A 30 0.85 10.37 11.48
N GLY A 31 1.35 9.15 11.70
CA GLY A 31 0.56 8.04 12.26
C GLY A 31 -0.43 7.38 11.28
N VAL A 32 -0.43 7.79 10.00
CA VAL A 32 -1.26 7.21 8.94
C VAL A 32 -0.40 6.31 8.04
N PRO A 33 -0.78 5.04 7.80
CA PRO A 33 -0.03 4.15 6.94
C PRO A 33 -0.29 4.42 5.46
N HIS A 34 0.76 4.34 4.66
CA HIS A 34 0.79 4.58 3.22
C HIS A 34 1.58 3.46 2.54
N ALA A 35 1.17 3.05 1.34
CA ALA A 35 1.92 2.11 0.53
C ALA A 35 1.69 2.37 -0.96
N GLN A 36 2.65 1.98 -1.80
CA GLN A 36 2.55 2.09 -3.25
C GLN A 36 2.88 0.75 -3.91
N PHE A 37 2.02 0.34 -4.84
CA PHE A 37 2.26 -0.77 -5.75
C PHE A 37 2.61 -0.24 -7.13
N VAL A 38 3.61 -0.83 -7.80
CA VAL A 38 3.98 -0.51 -9.18
C VAL A 38 4.14 -1.81 -9.96
N LEU A 39 3.36 -1.97 -11.02
CA LEU A 39 3.53 -3.02 -12.02
C LEU A 39 4.17 -2.40 -13.27
N MET A 40 5.41 -2.80 -13.54
CA MET A 40 6.10 -2.47 -14.78
C MET A 40 5.81 -3.58 -15.80
N THR A 41 5.34 -3.17 -16.98
CA THR A 41 5.09 -4.02 -18.15
C THR A 41 6.24 -3.88 -19.12
#